data_AF-A0A9N9KBP9-F1
#
_entry.id   AF-A0A9N9KBP9-F1
#
_cell.length_a   1.000
_cell.length_b   1.000
_cell.length_c   1.000
_cell.angle_alpha   90.00
_cell.angle_beta   90.00
_cell.angle_gamma   90.00
#
_symmetry.space_group_name_H-M   'P 1'
#
loop_
_entity.id
_entity.type
_entity.pdbx_description
1 polymer ?
#
loop_
_entity_poly.entity_id
_entity_poly.type
_entity_poly.pdbx_seq_one_letter_code
_entity_poly.pdbx_strand_id
1 'polypeptide(L)' 'MLNLLSEPINIAIDGQVATGKTSIGSELARFLKYKFIDTGLFYHYFAATYYNHHVDNLK' A
#
# COMPACT_ATOMS: atom_id res chain seq x y z
N MET A 1 35.46 -0.57 2.22
CA MET A 1 34.16 -1.10 1.77
C MET A 1 33.09 -0.31 2.54
N LEU A 2 32.57 0.77 1.96
CA LEU A 2 31.65 1.67 2.68
C LEU A 2 30.24 1.09 2.64
N ASN A 3 29.76 0.68 3.82
CA ASN A 3 28.37 0.32 4.04
C ASN A 3 27.59 1.62 4.29
N LEU A 4 27.16 2.28 3.20
CA LEU A 4 26.19 3.37 3.29
C LEU A 4 24.79 2.74 3.36
N LEU A 5 24.46 2.14 4.51
CA LEU A 5 23.07 1.76 4.79
C LEU A 5 22.29 3.04 5.10
N SER A 6 21.88 3.75 4.05
CA SER A 6 20.82 4.73 4.17
C SER A 6 19.55 3.98 4.55
N GLU A 7 18.89 4.40 5.62
CA GLU A 7 17.56 3.91 5.98
C GLU A 7 16.64 3.97 4.74
N PRO A 8 15.83 2.92 4.48
CA PRO A 8 14.91 2.93 3.35
C PRO A 8 13.93 4.10 3.47
N ILE A 9 13.74 4.83 2.37
CA ILE A 9 12.85 6.00 2.32
C ILE A 9 11.42 5.55 2.05
N ASN A 10 10.44 6.09 2.78
CA ASN A 10 9.04 5.85 2.47
C ASN A 10 8.63 6.66 1.23
N ILE A 11 8.10 5.98 0.21
CA ILE A 11 7.63 6.60 -1.04
C ILE A 11 6.10 6.55 -1.05
N ALA A 12 5.46 7.72 -1.03
CA ALA A 12 4.02 7.83 -1.23
C ALA A 12 3.69 7.94 -2.73
N ILE A 13 2.69 7.19 -3.18
CA ILE A 13 2.20 7.21 -4.56
C ILE A 13 0.73 7.63 -4.52
N ASP A 14 0.44 8.85 -4.97
CA ASP A 14 -0.89 9.43 -4.94
C ASP A 14 -1.34 9.95 -6.33
N GLY A 15 -2.63 10.18 -6.49
CA GLY A 15 -3.26 10.62 -7.73
C GLY A 15 -4.71 10.14 -7.85
N GLN A 16 -5.41 10.58 -8.89
CA GLN A 16 -6.83 10.25 -9.10
C GLN A 16 -7.10 8.75 -9.18
N VAL A 17 -8.34 8.34 -8.91
CA VAL A 17 -8.76 6.93 -9.02
C VAL A 17 -8.53 6.41 -10.46
N ALA A 18 -8.22 5.12 -10.59
CA ALA A 18 -8.02 4.43 -11.87
C ALA A 18 -6.86 4.91 -12.77
N THR A 19 -5.93 5.74 -12.27
CA THR A 19 -4.75 6.19 -13.03
C THR A 19 -3.58 5.19 -13.08
N GLY A 20 -3.75 3.98 -12.55
CA GLY A 20 -2.70 2.94 -12.58
C GLY A 20 -1.71 2.96 -11.41
N LYS A 21 -2.00 3.67 -10.31
CA LYS A 21 -1.14 3.77 -9.12
C LYS A 21 -0.70 2.42 -8.54
N THR A 22 -1.63 1.47 -8.42
CA THR A 22 -1.33 0.11 -7.95
C THR A 22 -0.36 -0.61 -8.88
N SER A 23 -0.55 -0.46 -10.21
CA SER A 23 0.33 -1.05 -11.21
C SER A 23 1.75 -0.50 -11.12
N ILE A 24 1.90 0.83 -11.17
CA ILE A 24 3.23 1.47 -11.12
C ILE A 24 3.90 1.27 -9.76
N GLY A 25 3.16 1.31 -8.66
CA GLY A 25 3.70 1.10 -7.32
C GLY A 25 4.20 -0.32 -7.10
N SER A 26 3.50 -1.32 -7.61
CA SER A 26 3.92 -2.73 -7.55
C SER A 26 5.19 -2.98 -8.37
N GLU A 27 5.30 -2.38 -9.55
CA GLU A 27 6.47 -2.51 -10.42
C GLU A 27 7.68 -1.75 -9.87
N LEU A 28 7.47 -0.52 -9.39
CA LEU A 28 8.51 0.27 -8.73
C LEU A 28 9.05 -0.42 -7.48
N ALA A 29 8.17 -0.98 -6.64
CA ALA A 29 8.58 -1.71 -5.44
C ALA A 29 9.42 -2.94 -5.79
N ARG A 30 9.05 -3.69 -6.84
CA ARG A 30 9.83 -4.83 -7.35
C ARG A 30 11.21 -4.39 -7.82
N PHE A 31 11.29 -3.31 -8.58
CA PHE A 31 12.54 -2.77 -9.12
C PHE A 31 13.47 -2.27 -8.02
N LEU A 32 12.95 -1.53 -7.04
CA LEU A 32 13.72 -0.96 -5.94
C LEU A 32 13.94 -1.93 -4.76
N LYS A 33 13.34 -3.12 -4.79
CA LYS A 33 13.32 -4.10 -3.69
C LYS A 33 12.63 -3.56 -2.43
N TYR A 34 11.56 -2.79 -2.62
CA TYR A 34 10.68 -2.30 -1.55
C TYR A 34 9.47 -3.21 -1.37
N LYS A 35 8.80 -3.06 -0.23
CA LYS A 35 7.44 -3.59 -0.04
C LYS A 35 6.44 -2.56 -0.58
N PHE A 36 5.45 -3.04 -1.32
CA PHE A 36 4.33 -2.22 -1.77
C PHE A 36 3.16 -2.37 -0.78
N ILE A 37 2.55 -1.25 -0.39
CA ILE A 37 1.37 -1.20 0.49
C ILE A 37 0.24 -0.55 -0.29
N ASP A 38 -0.79 -1.33 -0.65
CA ASP A 38 -2.00 -0.83 -1.29
C ASP A 38 -3.05 -0.49 -0.21
N THR A 39 -3.17 0.80 0.13
CA THR A 39 -4.12 1.29 1.13
C THR A 39 -5.57 1.19 0.64
N GLY A 40 -5.82 1.31 -0.67
CA GLY A 40 -7.17 1.18 -1.24
C GLY A 40 -7.71 -0.24 -1.06
N LEU A 41 -6.89 -1.25 -1.38
CA LEU A 41 -7.24 -2.65 -1.16
C LEU A 41 -7.43 -2.96 0.33
N PHE A 42 -6.57 -2.42 1.20
CA PHE A 42 -6.72 -2.57 2.65
C PHE A 42 -8.07 -2.04 3.15
N TYR A 43 -8.45 -0.82 2.77
CA TYR A 43 -9.73 -0.25 3.19
C TYR A 43 -10.93 -1.04 2.65
N HIS A 44 -10.87 -1.52 1.40
CA HIS A 44 -11.91 -2.38 0.84
C HIS A 44 -12.04 -3.70 1.61
N TYR A 45 -10.92 -4.36 1.90
CA TYR A 45 -10.93 -5.60 2.70
C TYR A 45 -11.47 -5.36 4.11
N PHE A 46 -11.02 -4.29 4.75
CA PHE A 46 -11.45 -3.91 6.08
C PHE A 46 -12.97 -3.66 6.12
N ALA A 47 -13.49 -2.85 5.21
CA ALA A 47 -14.93 -2.59 5.11
C ALA A 47 -15.74 -3.88 4.82
N ALA A 48 -15.27 -4.71 3.88
CA ALA A 48 -15.93 -5.97 3.54
C ALA A 48 -15.96 -6.94 4.72
N THR A 49 -14.87 -7.02 5.50
CA THR A 49 -14.79 -7.85 6.70
C THR A 49 -15.84 -7.41 7.71
N TYR A 50 -15.93 -6.11 8.01
CA TYR A 50 -16.90 -5.61 8.99
C TYR A 50 -18.35 -5.86 8.56
N TYR A 51 -18.64 -5.58 7.28
CA TYR A 51 -19.95 -5.84 6.69
C TYR A 51 -20.35 -7.32 6.81
N ASN A 52 -19.45 -8.23 6.43
CA ASN A 52 -19.70 -9.67 6.43
C ASN A 52 -19.82 -10.27 7.84
N HIS A 53 -19.12 -9.70 8.83
CA HIS A 53 -19.18 -10.14 10.22
C HIS A 53 -20.25 -9.42 11.04
N HIS A 54 -21.03 -8.52 10.42
CA HIS A 54 -22.09 -7.71 11.06
C HIS A 54 -21.59 -6.99 12.32
N VAL A 55 -20.32 -6.60 12.30
CA VAL A 55 -19.72 -5.77 13.34
C VAL A 55 -19.76 -4.34 12.83
N ASP A 56 -20.56 -3.51 13.50
CA ASP A 56 -20.69 -2.08 13.20
C ASP A 56 -19.83 -1.22 14.16
N ASN A 57 -19.02 -1.89 14.97
CA ASN A 57 -18.30 -1.28 16.09
C ASN A 57 -16.87 -0.97 15.66
N LEU A 58 -16.64 0.23 15.12
CA LEU A 58 -15.31 0.83 15.10
C LEU A 58 -15.01 1.33 16.52
N LYS A 59 -14.57 0.43 17.40
CA LYS A 59 -13.97 0.78 18.70
C LYS A 59 -12.48 0.56 18.66
#